data_AF-A0A946A7Z8-F1
#
_entry.id   AF-A0A946A7Z8-F1
#
_cell.length_a   1.000
_cell.length_b   1.000
_cell.length_c   1.000
_cell.angle_alpha   90.00
_cell.angle_beta   90.00
_cell.angle_gamma   90.00
#
_symmetry.space_group_name_H-M   'P 1'
#
loop_
_entity.id
_entity.type
_entity.pdbx_description
1 polymer ?
#
loop_
_entity_poly.entity_id
_entity_poly.type
_entity_poly.pdbx_seq_one_letter_code
_entity_poly.pdbx_strand_id
1 'polypeptide(L)'
;MKKFIYIALLIFGLSNLVNAEEGQFRGGIELGWTPIDIEAEETAQAIANASGSTVTVEYDTGAFVGRAFGEYGVSSNLGIEVGYFQTSGAGATYKIGADSASEEYDIHGLDLSAVFKSPEGFFGKVGLHSSTIDGSANVTIGGTSYSATASKTGTGALLGAGIEFDDVRYSFTHYADVGGLDTSMSFFSAAWLF
;
A
#
# COMPACT_ATOMS: atom_id res chain seq x y z
N MET A 1 -1.10 35.00 0.45
CA MET A 1 -1.14 35.13 1.93
C MET A 1 -0.76 33.79 2.52
N LYS A 2 0.32 33.77 3.32
CA LYS A 2 0.86 32.59 4.00
C LYS A 2 0.05 32.32 5.28
N LYS A 3 -0.22 31.05 5.62
CA LYS A 3 -0.12 30.43 6.98
C LYS A 3 -1.06 29.21 7.14
N PHE A 4 -0.45 28.02 7.20
CA PHE A 4 -0.80 26.85 8.01
C PHE A 4 0.55 26.09 8.11
N ILE A 5 1.48 26.28 9.06
CA ILE A 5 1.48 26.29 10.54
C ILE A 5 1.05 24.93 11.13
N TYR A 6 2.08 24.10 11.28
CA TYR A 6 2.38 23.05 12.27
C TYR A 6 1.41 21.87 12.46
N ILE A 7 1.80 20.71 11.91
CA ILE A 7 1.64 19.43 12.60
C ILE A 7 2.99 19.13 13.25
N ALA A 8 3.06 19.44 14.55
CA ALA A 8 4.08 18.99 15.49
C ALA A 8 4.06 17.45 15.53
N LEU A 9 5.15 16.72 15.36
CA LEU A 9 6.25 16.60 16.32
C LEU A 9 5.76 16.56 17.78
N LEU A 10 4.93 15.57 18.11
CA LEU A 10 4.52 15.32 19.49
C LEU A 10 4.25 13.84 19.77
N ILE A 11 5.25 12.97 19.61
CA ILE A 11 5.43 11.77 20.43
C ILE A 11 6.95 11.52 20.56
N PHE A 12 7.62 12.32 21.38
CA PHE A 12 8.89 11.94 21.99
C PHE A 12 8.69 12.07 23.50
N GLY A 13 8.61 10.93 24.16
CA GLY A 13 8.54 10.87 25.61
C GLY A 13 7.78 9.65 26.11
N LEU A 14 8.42 8.50 26.08
CA LEU A 14 8.73 7.66 27.24
C LEU A 14 9.61 6.50 26.74
N SER A 15 10.69 6.28 27.45
CA SER A 15 11.73 5.31 27.12
C SER A 15 11.40 3.96 27.73
N ASN A 16 11.19 2.92 26.91
CA ASN A 16 11.66 1.56 27.15
C ASN A 16 11.98 0.89 25.81
N LEU A 17 13.27 0.60 25.59
CA LEU A 17 13.72 -0.21 24.46
C LEU A 17 13.29 -1.66 24.70
N VAL A 18 12.14 -2.03 24.15
CA VAL A 18 11.69 -3.42 24.09
C VAL A 18 12.57 -4.13 23.06
N ASN A 19 13.55 -4.89 23.55
CA ASN A 19 14.30 -5.81 22.71
C ASN A 19 13.35 -6.91 22.25
N ALA A 20 13.53 -7.42 21.02
CA ALA A 20 12.91 -8.68 20.65
C ALA A 20 13.50 -9.77 21.55
N GLU A 21 12.71 -10.32 22.47
CA GLU A 21 13.15 -11.48 23.25
C GLU A 21 13.09 -12.72 22.35
N GLU A 22 14.20 -13.44 22.30
CA GLU A 22 14.34 -14.68 21.53
C GLU A 22 13.23 -15.69 21.90
N GLY A 23 12.60 -16.29 20.89
CA GLY A 23 11.54 -17.27 21.07
C GLY A 23 10.15 -16.70 21.33
N GLN A 24 9.96 -15.36 21.30
CA GLN A 24 8.64 -14.75 21.47
C GLN A 24 7.92 -14.53 20.15
N PHE A 25 6.60 -14.69 20.21
CA PHE A 25 5.66 -14.30 19.15
C PHE A 25 5.03 -12.95 19.49
N ARG A 26 4.94 -12.05 18.52
CA ARG A 26 4.25 -10.75 18.62
C ARG A 26 3.31 -10.57 17.44
N GLY A 27 2.10 -10.11 17.69
CA GLY A 27 1.15 -9.72 16.67
C GLY A 27 1.21 -8.22 16.38
N GLY A 28 0.66 -7.80 15.25
CA GLY A 28 0.45 -6.39 14.98
C GLY A 28 -0.63 -6.10 13.95
N ILE A 29 -1.24 -4.94 14.09
CA ILE A 29 -2.10 -4.33 13.07
C ILE A 29 -1.44 -3.05 12.58
N GLU A 30 -1.34 -2.92 11.28
CA GLU A 30 -0.63 -1.86 10.56
C GLU A 30 -1.61 -1.15 9.63
N LEU A 31 -1.62 0.19 9.71
CA LEU A 31 -2.43 1.05 8.86
C LEU A 31 -1.55 2.12 8.23
N GLY A 32 -1.88 2.52 7.01
CA GLY A 32 -1.20 3.63 6.37
C GLY A 32 -1.65 3.87 4.95
N TRP A 33 -0.72 4.35 4.13
CA TRP A 33 -1.00 4.87 2.80
C TRP A 33 0.04 4.40 1.78
N THR A 34 -0.40 4.14 0.56
CA THR A 34 0.46 3.96 -0.60
C THR A 34 0.10 4.94 -1.70
N PRO A 35 1.05 5.72 -2.22
CA PRO A 35 0.86 6.40 -3.51
C PRO A 35 0.61 5.35 -4.60
N ILE A 36 -0.31 5.66 -5.52
CA ILE A 36 -0.61 4.82 -6.69
C ILE A 36 -0.71 5.77 -7.88
N ASP A 37 -0.03 5.40 -8.96
CA ASP A 37 -0.20 6.02 -10.26
C ASP A 37 -0.92 5.02 -11.16
N ILE A 38 -2.11 5.42 -11.64
CA ILE A 38 -2.94 4.63 -12.55
C ILE A 38 -2.92 5.22 -13.97
N GLU A 39 -1.98 6.12 -14.25
CA GLU A 39 -1.76 6.71 -15.58
C GLU A 39 -3.04 7.37 -16.16
N ALA A 40 -3.92 7.85 -15.28
CA ALA A 40 -5.25 8.31 -15.66
C ALA A 40 -5.22 9.49 -16.66
N GLU A 41 -4.24 10.39 -16.55
CA GLU A 41 -4.10 11.49 -17.50
C GLU A 41 -3.73 11.00 -18.91
N GLU A 42 -2.88 9.99 -19.01
CA GLU A 42 -2.50 9.38 -20.30
C GLU A 42 -3.70 8.68 -20.94
N THR A 43 -4.44 7.90 -20.15
CA THR A 43 -5.68 7.25 -20.59
C THR A 43 -6.72 8.28 -21.03
N ALA A 44 -6.91 9.36 -20.26
CA ALA A 44 -7.83 10.43 -20.61
C ALA A 44 -7.46 11.11 -21.94
N GLN A 45 -6.16 11.34 -22.17
CA GLN A 45 -5.66 11.92 -23.41
C GLN A 45 -5.84 10.96 -24.60
N ALA A 46 -5.63 9.67 -24.41
CA ALA A 46 -5.89 8.66 -25.43
C ALA A 46 -7.37 8.63 -25.82
N ILE A 47 -8.27 8.68 -24.84
CA ILE A 47 -9.72 8.78 -25.07
C ILE A 47 -10.08 10.08 -25.80
N ALA A 48 -9.50 11.22 -25.42
CA ALA A 48 -9.76 12.51 -26.06
C ALA A 48 -9.33 12.49 -27.54
N ASN A 49 -8.16 11.94 -27.82
CA ASN A 49 -7.65 11.78 -29.19
C ASN A 49 -8.52 10.86 -30.04
N ALA A 50 -9.00 9.75 -29.45
CA ALA A 50 -9.85 8.78 -30.14
C ALA A 50 -11.28 9.30 -30.39
N SER A 51 -11.84 10.02 -29.43
CA SER A 51 -13.22 10.53 -29.48
C SER A 51 -13.37 11.89 -30.19
N GLY A 52 -12.27 12.63 -30.37
CA GLY A 52 -12.29 14.01 -30.85
C GLY A 52 -13.01 14.97 -29.89
N SER A 53 -13.18 14.57 -28.62
CA SER A 53 -13.96 15.29 -27.61
C SER A 53 -13.10 15.64 -26.40
N THR A 54 -13.53 16.65 -25.65
CA THR A 54 -12.91 16.96 -24.35
C THR A 54 -13.29 15.87 -23.34
N VAL A 55 -12.28 15.26 -22.72
CA VAL A 55 -12.44 14.28 -21.65
C VAL A 55 -12.16 14.94 -20.31
N THR A 56 -13.08 14.80 -19.37
CA THR A 56 -12.82 15.16 -17.95
C THR A 56 -12.45 13.90 -17.19
N VAL A 57 -11.39 13.95 -16.40
CA VAL A 57 -10.92 12.83 -15.58
C VAL A 57 -10.89 13.21 -14.10
N GLU A 58 -11.33 12.30 -13.26
CA GLU A 58 -11.21 12.33 -11.80
C GLU A 58 -10.56 11.02 -11.37
N TYR A 59 -9.50 11.08 -10.56
CA TYR A 59 -8.72 9.89 -10.23
C TYR A 59 -8.10 9.99 -8.84
N ASP A 60 -7.89 8.83 -8.22
CA ASP A 60 -7.19 8.70 -6.95
C ASP A 60 -5.66 8.75 -7.15
N THR A 61 -4.96 9.34 -6.18
CA THR A 61 -3.48 9.45 -6.19
C THR A 61 -2.80 8.47 -5.23
N GLY A 62 -3.59 7.62 -4.58
CA GLY A 62 -3.13 6.59 -3.68
C GLY A 62 -4.29 5.91 -2.98
N ALA A 63 -3.95 4.91 -2.17
CA ALA A 63 -4.90 4.10 -1.44
C ALA A 63 -4.48 3.94 0.02
N PHE A 64 -5.46 3.79 0.90
CA PHE A 64 -5.19 3.32 2.25
C PHE A 64 -4.82 1.83 2.22
N VAL A 65 -3.94 1.42 3.11
CA VAL A 65 -3.53 0.02 3.24
C VAL A 65 -3.68 -0.40 4.70
N GLY A 66 -4.32 -1.55 4.91
CA GLY A 66 -4.35 -2.25 6.18
C GLY A 66 -3.59 -3.55 6.09
N ARG A 67 -2.87 -3.90 7.14
CA ARG A 67 -2.11 -5.15 7.23
C ARG A 67 -2.18 -5.73 8.63
N ALA A 68 -2.39 -7.03 8.73
CA ALA A 68 -2.24 -7.78 9.97
C ALA A 68 -1.01 -8.68 9.84
N PHE A 69 -0.19 -8.77 10.88
CA PHE A 69 1.03 -9.58 10.85
C PHE A 69 1.34 -10.25 12.18
N GLY A 70 2.16 -11.29 12.09
CA GLY A 70 2.79 -11.96 13.22
C GLY A 70 4.29 -12.05 13.01
N GLU A 71 5.05 -11.73 14.05
CA GLU A 71 6.51 -11.81 14.08
C GLU A 71 6.94 -12.86 15.12
N TYR A 72 7.87 -13.74 14.73
CA TYR A 72 8.54 -14.67 15.63
C TYR A 72 10.02 -14.30 15.78
N GLY A 73 10.46 -14.03 17.00
CA GLY A 73 11.85 -13.73 17.32
C GLY A 73 12.75 -14.97 17.24
N VAL A 74 13.63 -15.02 16.26
CA VAL A 74 14.61 -16.10 16.08
C VAL A 74 15.85 -15.86 16.95
N SER A 75 16.26 -14.61 17.12
CA SER A 75 17.30 -14.15 18.04
C SER A 75 16.98 -12.75 18.53
N SER A 76 17.81 -12.17 19.40
CA SER A 76 17.61 -10.81 19.93
C SER A 76 17.57 -9.71 18.87
N ASN A 77 18.05 -9.99 17.65
CA ASN A 77 18.16 -9.03 16.55
C ASN A 77 17.54 -9.53 15.23
N LEU A 78 16.99 -10.75 15.19
CA LEU A 78 16.40 -11.35 13.99
C LEU A 78 15.01 -11.89 14.30
N GLY A 79 14.02 -11.47 13.52
CA GLY A 79 12.68 -12.01 13.52
C GLY A 79 12.27 -12.51 12.13
N ILE A 80 11.27 -13.39 12.09
CA ILE A 80 10.55 -13.77 10.88
C ILE A 80 9.13 -13.24 11.00
N GLU A 81 8.69 -12.46 10.02
CA GLU A 81 7.38 -11.81 10.00
C GLU A 81 6.55 -12.35 8.82
N VAL A 82 5.31 -12.71 9.10
CA VAL A 82 4.30 -13.07 8.09
C VAL A 82 3.13 -12.10 8.21
N GLY A 83 2.68 -11.56 7.08
CA GLY A 83 1.57 -10.62 7.04
C GLY A 83 0.55 -10.91 5.95
N TYR A 84 -0.64 -10.36 6.13
CA TYR A 84 -1.65 -10.19 5.10
C TYR A 84 -1.98 -8.71 4.98
N PHE A 85 -1.91 -8.16 3.77
CA PHE A 85 -2.22 -6.77 3.48
C PHE A 85 -3.35 -6.65 2.46
N GLN A 86 -4.08 -5.53 2.53
CA GLN A 86 -5.14 -5.17 1.59
C GLN A 86 -5.25 -3.65 1.47
N THR A 87 -5.46 -3.16 0.24
CA THR A 87 -5.71 -1.74 -0.05
C THR A 87 -7.20 -1.41 -0.07
N SER A 88 -7.53 -0.12 0.02
CA SER A 88 -8.90 0.40 -0.13
C SER A 88 -9.36 0.55 -1.58
N GLY A 89 -8.53 0.20 -2.55
CA GLY A 89 -8.73 0.51 -3.96
C GLY A 89 -8.24 1.91 -4.35
N ALA A 90 -7.91 2.07 -5.63
CA ALA A 90 -7.71 3.35 -6.30
C ALA A 90 -8.31 3.28 -7.71
N GLY A 91 -9.02 4.33 -8.13
CA GLY A 91 -9.69 4.33 -9.42
C GLY A 91 -9.63 5.65 -10.17
N ALA A 92 -10.08 5.60 -11.42
CA ALA A 92 -10.29 6.75 -12.29
C ALA A 92 -11.67 6.71 -12.94
N THR A 93 -12.24 7.88 -13.17
CA THR A 93 -13.48 8.08 -13.94
C THR A 93 -13.27 9.12 -15.02
N TYR A 94 -13.52 8.72 -16.26
CA TYR A 94 -13.44 9.50 -17.48
C TYR A 94 -14.85 9.85 -17.96
N LYS A 95 -15.07 11.11 -18.38
CA LYS A 95 -16.40 11.58 -18.83
C LYS A 95 -16.33 12.31 -20.16
N ILE A 96 -17.28 12.01 -21.05
CA ILE A 96 -17.57 12.73 -22.29
C ILE A 96 -19.07 13.00 -22.34
N GLY A 97 -19.47 14.24 -22.07
CA GLY A 97 -20.90 14.60 -22.03
C GLY A 97 -21.67 13.75 -21.01
N ALA A 98 -22.60 12.92 -21.50
CA ALA A 98 -23.40 12.00 -20.67
C ALA A 98 -22.79 10.58 -20.54
N ASP A 99 -21.74 10.28 -21.29
CA ASP A 99 -21.07 8.98 -21.28
C ASP A 99 -19.89 8.99 -20.30
N SER A 100 -19.58 7.83 -19.74
CA SER A 100 -18.46 7.68 -18.80
C SER A 100 -17.77 6.34 -18.90
N ALA A 101 -16.47 6.30 -18.60
CA ALA A 101 -15.71 5.08 -18.35
C ALA A 101 -15.07 5.19 -16.97
N SER A 102 -14.98 4.10 -16.22
CA SER A 102 -14.28 4.05 -14.95
C SER A 102 -13.44 2.79 -14.84
N GLU A 103 -12.36 2.88 -14.08
CA GLU A 103 -11.51 1.77 -13.69
C GLU A 103 -11.18 1.85 -12.20
N GLU A 104 -11.02 0.71 -11.55
CA GLU A 104 -10.73 0.59 -10.12
C GLU A 104 -9.81 -0.60 -9.90
N TYR A 105 -8.78 -0.41 -9.07
CA TYR A 105 -7.75 -1.41 -8.79
C TYR A 105 -7.56 -1.61 -7.28
N ASP A 106 -7.81 -2.84 -6.83
CA ASP A 106 -7.58 -3.30 -5.45
C ASP A 106 -6.38 -4.23 -5.39
N ILE A 107 -5.61 -4.16 -4.31
CA ILE A 107 -4.42 -5.00 -4.12
C ILE A 107 -4.52 -5.68 -2.76
N HIS A 108 -4.33 -6.99 -2.73
CA HIS A 108 -4.22 -7.74 -1.50
C HIS A 108 -3.18 -8.86 -1.62
N GLY A 109 -2.64 -9.31 -0.50
CA GLY A 109 -1.59 -10.33 -0.55
C GLY A 109 -1.07 -10.81 0.79
N LEU A 110 -0.24 -11.83 0.72
CA LEU A 110 0.53 -12.36 1.83
C LEU A 110 2.00 -12.01 1.65
N ASP A 111 2.68 -11.70 2.74
CA ASP A 111 4.11 -11.43 2.76
C ASP A 111 4.83 -12.25 3.82
N LEU A 112 6.10 -12.54 3.56
CA LEU A 112 7.03 -13.22 4.45
C LEU A 112 8.36 -12.47 4.42
N SER A 113 8.87 -12.07 5.58
CA SER A 113 10.12 -11.31 5.66
C SER A 113 11.00 -11.69 6.84
N ALA A 114 12.30 -11.51 6.66
CA ALA A 114 13.27 -11.48 7.74
C ALA A 114 13.40 -10.03 8.22
N VAL A 115 13.27 -9.82 9.53
CA VAL A 115 13.33 -8.51 10.19
C VAL A 115 14.59 -8.43 11.04
N PHE A 116 15.45 -7.47 10.73
CA PHE A 116 16.70 -7.20 11.44
C PHE A 116 16.51 -5.97 12.32
N LYS A 117 16.66 -6.13 13.64
CA LYS A 117 16.46 -5.07 14.63
C LYS A 117 17.79 -4.60 15.19
N SER A 118 17.92 -3.30 15.42
CA SER A 118 19.03 -2.71 16.14
C SER A 118 18.63 -2.41 17.60
N PRO A 119 19.58 -2.39 18.55
CA PRO A 119 19.32 -2.05 19.95
C PRO A 119 18.75 -0.64 20.16
N GLU A 120 18.81 0.23 19.15
CA GLU A 120 18.29 1.59 19.17
C GLU A 120 16.83 1.68 18.69
N GLY A 121 16.19 0.55 18.36
CA GLY A 121 14.80 0.46 17.93
C GLY A 121 14.60 0.58 16.41
N PHE A 122 15.66 0.82 15.65
CA PHE A 122 15.58 0.76 14.19
C PHE A 122 15.43 -0.68 13.71
N PHE A 123 14.74 -0.87 12.59
CA PHE A 123 14.72 -2.16 11.91
C PHE A 123 14.78 -2.02 10.40
N GLY A 124 15.30 -3.06 9.75
CA GLY A 124 15.18 -3.30 8.32
C GLY A 124 14.50 -4.64 8.08
N LYS A 125 13.75 -4.77 7.00
CA LYS A 125 13.17 -6.05 6.57
C LYS A 125 13.39 -6.30 5.09
N VAL A 126 13.56 -7.58 4.75
CA VAL A 126 13.68 -8.07 3.38
C VAL A 126 12.91 -9.37 3.27
N GLY A 127 12.22 -9.57 2.16
CA GLY A 127 11.34 -10.71 2.03
C GLY A 127 10.76 -10.89 0.65
N LEU A 128 9.72 -11.70 0.62
CA LEU A 128 8.93 -12.01 -0.55
C LEU A 128 7.45 -11.80 -0.24
N HIS A 129 6.65 -11.55 -1.26
CA HIS A 129 5.19 -11.52 -1.15
C HIS A 129 4.56 -12.31 -2.30
N SER A 130 3.31 -12.71 -2.07
CA SER A 130 2.38 -13.12 -3.11
C SER A 130 1.17 -12.21 -3.04
N SER A 131 0.87 -11.52 -4.13
CA SER A 131 -0.20 -10.53 -4.20
C SER A 131 -1.06 -10.72 -5.44
N THR A 132 -2.31 -10.28 -5.31
CA THR A 132 -3.29 -10.21 -6.38
C THR A 132 -3.68 -8.75 -6.57
N ILE A 133 -3.74 -8.33 -7.83
CA ILE A 133 -4.36 -7.08 -8.26
C ILE A 133 -5.71 -7.46 -8.89
N ASP A 134 -6.79 -6.96 -8.33
CA ASP A 134 -8.13 -7.06 -8.89
C ASP A 134 -8.46 -5.73 -9.57
N GLY A 135 -8.71 -5.78 -10.88
CA GLY A 135 -9.11 -4.64 -11.69
C GLY A 135 -10.57 -4.77 -12.11
N SER A 136 -11.33 -3.69 -11.97
CA SER A 136 -12.67 -3.57 -12.55
C SER A 136 -12.73 -2.37 -13.49
N ALA A 137 -13.46 -2.52 -14.60
CA ALA A 137 -13.71 -1.45 -15.55
C ALA A 137 -15.19 -1.40 -15.87
N ASN A 138 -15.75 -0.19 -15.99
CA ASN A 138 -17.15 0.02 -16.34
C ASN A 138 -17.28 1.13 -17.37
N VAL A 139 -18.05 0.89 -18.43
CA VAL A 139 -18.31 1.86 -19.49
C VAL A 139 -19.80 2.08 -19.61
N THR A 140 -20.24 3.34 -19.54
CA THR A 140 -21.65 3.74 -19.67
C THR A 140 -21.81 4.60 -20.93
N ILE A 141 -22.61 4.12 -21.88
CA ILE A 141 -22.91 4.79 -23.14
C ILE A 141 -24.42 4.91 -23.31
N GLY A 142 -24.93 6.12 -23.50
CA GLY A 142 -26.36 6.36 -23.69
C GLY A 142 -27.22 5.82 -22.53
N GLY A 143 -26.69 5.82 -21.31
CA GLY A 143 -27.36 5.33 -20.11
C GLY A 143 -27.32 3.81 -19.90
N THR A 144 -26.62 3.06 -20.77
CA THR A 144 -26.41 1.61 -20.60
C THR A 144 -24.98 1.33 -20.15
N SER A 145 -24.80 0.58 -19.06
CA SER A 145 -23.49 0.25 -18.47
C SER A 145 -23.03 -1.17 -18.84
N TYR A 146 -21.74 -1.29 -19.11
CA TYR A 146 -21.04 -2.54 -19.42
C TYR A 146 -19.82 -2.65 -18.51
N SER A 147 -19.72 -3.74 -17.75
CA SER A 147 -18.63 -3.96 -16.80
C SER A 147 -17.77 -5.16 -17.19
N ALA A 148 -16.46 -5.06 -16.94
CA ALA A 148 -15.51 -6.15 -17.03
C ALA A 148 -14.64 -6.18 -15.78
N THR A 149 -14.23 -7.37 -15.36
CA THR A 149 -13.30 -7.57 -14.24
C THR A 149 -12.16 -8.47 -14.70
N ALA A 150 -10.95 -8.17 -14.24
CA ALA A 150 -9.77 -8.99 -14.47
C ALA A 150 -8.95 -9.05 -13.18
N SER A 151 -8.28 -10.17 -12.93
CA SER A 151 -7.38 -10.30 -11.80
C SER A 151 -6.06 -10.90 -12.23
N LYS A 152 -5.00 -10.51 -11.53
CA LYS A 152 -3.66 -11.06 -11.76
C LYS A 152 -2.94 -11.29 -10.44
N THR A 153 -2.44 -12.50 -10.27
CA THR A 153 -1.68 -12.93 -9.10
C THR A 153 -0.22 -13.19 -9.48
N GLY A 154 0.69 -12.79 -8.60
CA GLY A 154 2.10 -13.11 -8.75
C GLY A 154 2.86 -12.99 -7.44
N THR A 155 4.17 -13.12 -7.55
CA THR A 155 5.10 -13.04 -6.43
C THR A 155 6.18 -12.02 -6.73
N GLY A 156 6.64 -11.32 -5.70
CA GLY A 156 7.71 -10.34 -5.83
C GLY A 156 8.54 -10.23 -4.57
N ALA A 157 9.55 -9.38 -4.61
CA ALA A 157 10.39 -9.06 -3.46
C ALA A 157 9.80 -7.89 -2.67
N LEU A 158 10.13 -7.83 -1.37
CA LEU A 158 9.89 -6.66 -0.54
C LEU A 158 11.15 -6.23 0.20
N LEU A 159 11.25 -4.94 0.44
CA LEU A 159 12.26 -4.33 1.29
C LEU A 159 11.60 -3.25 2.14
N GLY A 160 11.98 -3.13 3.40
CA GLY A 160 11.42 -2.13 4.29
C GLY A 160 12.39 -1.71 5.37
N ALA A 161 12.08 -0.57 5.98
CA ALA A 161 12.80 -0.07 7.13
C ALA A 161 11.84 0.71 8.03
N GLY A 162 12.22 0.88 9.28
CA GLY A 162 11.41 1.64 10.21
C GLY A 162 12.04 1.77 11.57
N ILE A 163 11.21 2.23 12.50
CA ILE A 163 11.57 2.40 13.90
C ILE A 163 10.43 1.92 14.78
N GLU A 164 10.79 1.24 15.86
CA GLU A 164 9.90 0.72 16.88
C GLU A 164 10.11 1.51 18.18
N PHE A 165 9.03 1.99 18.76
CA PHE A 165 8.98 2.68 20.04
C PHE A 165 7.87 2.05 20.87
N ASP A 166 8.23 1.33 21.93
CA ASP A 166 7.31 0.54 22.75
C ASP A 166 6.45 -0.41 21.87
N ASP A 167 5.13 -0.25 21.91
CA ASP A 167 4.17 -1.05 21.16
C ASP A 167 3.81 -0.42 19.79
N VAL A 168 4.50 0.63 19.37
CA VAL A 168 4.23 1.32 18.10
C VAL A 168 5.40 1.20 17.14
N ARG A 169 5.10 0.85 15.88
CA ARG A 169 6.09 0.75 14.81
C ARG A 169 5.73 1.69 13.67
N TYR A 170 6.67 2.55 13.27
CA TYR A 170 6.56 3.34 12.04
C TYR A 170 7.41 2.70 10.97
N SER A 171 6.85 2.51 9.76
CA SER A 171 7.57 1.81 8.70
C SER A 171 7.36 2.39 7.31
N PHE A 172 8.35 2.14 6.47
CA PHE A 172 8.28 2.23 5.03
C PHE A 172 8.57 0.84 4.47
N THR A 173 7.66 0.29 3.66
CA THR A 173 7.86 -0.99 2.98
C THR A 173 7.56 -0.86 1.50
N HIS A 174 8.54 -1.19 0.66
CA HIS A 174 8.42 -1.23 -0.78
C HIS A 174 8.24 -2.68 -1.26
N TYR A 175 7.21 -2.91 -2.07
CA TYR A 175 6.89 -4.16 -2.74
C TYR A 175 7.16 -4.01 -4.22
N ALA A 176 8.05 -4.84 -4.77
CA ALA A 176 8.29 -4.94 -6.21
C ALA A 176 7.44 -6.07 -6.80
N ASP A 177 7.19 -6.02 -8.11
CA ASP A 177 6.49 -7.07 -8.85
C ASP A 177 5.08 -7.42 -8.32
N VAL A 178 4.29 -6.40 -7.93
CA VAL A 178 2.95 -6.58 -7.37
C VAL A 178 2.01 -7.23 -8.39
N GLY A 179 1.29 -8.28 -8.00
CA GLY A 179 0.49 -9.09 -8.94
C GLY A 179 1.31 -9.79 -10.03
N GLY A 180 2.66 -9.85 -9.93
CA GLY A 180 3.53 -10.36 -10.99
C GLY A 180 3.56 -9.47 -12.24
N LEU A 181 3.29 -8.18 -12.07
CA LEU A 181 3.49 -7.12 -13.07
C LEU A 181 4.73 -6.32 -12.70
N ASP A 182 5.36 -5.64 -13.66
CA ASP A 182 6.42 -4.65 -13.40
C ASP A 182 5.79 -3.38 -12.80
N THR A 183 5.24 -3.53 -11.60
CA THR A 183 4.49 -2.53 -10.83
C THR A 183 4.91 -2.64 -9.38
N SER A 184 5.10 -1.49 -8.74
CA SER A 184 5.58 -1.44 -7.37
C SER A 184 4.64 -0.64 -6.47
N MET A 185 4.63 -0.97 -5.18
CA MET A 185 3.80 -0.33 -4.16
C MET A 185 4.68 0.07 -2.97
N SER A 186 4.50 1.29 -2.46
CA SER A 186 5.30 1.78 -1.33
C SER A 186 4.39 2.17 -0.17
N PHE A 187 4.45 1.37 0.89
CA PHE A 187 3.59 1.50 2.06
C PHE A 187 4.27 2.33 3.16
N PHE A 188 3.69 3.48 3.48
CA PHE A 188 4.05 4.29 4.65
C PHE A 188 3.03 4.01 5.75
N SER A 189 3.48 3.55 6.91
CA SER A 189 2.57 2.98 7.91
C SER A 189 2.95 3.25 9.36
N ALA A 190 1.93 3.12 10.21
CA ALA A 190 2.07 2.96 11.65
C ALA A 190 1.38 1.66 12.07
N ALA A 191 2.01 0.89 12.93
CA ALA A 191 1.48 -0.35 13.46
C ALA A 191 1.42 -0.32 14.99
N TRP A 192 0.40 -0.97 15.52
CA TRP A 192 0.27 -1.29 16.94
C TRP A 192 0.62 -2.76 17.15
N LEU A 193 1.48 -3.03 18.13
CA LEU A 193 2.05 -4.34 18.47
C LEU A 193 1.37 -4.88 19.74
N PHE A 194 1.16 -6.19 19.82
CA PHE A 194 0.55 -6.85 20.98
C PHE A 194 0.93 -8.33 21.10
#